data_AF-A0A7Y4KMD7-F1
#
_entry.id   AF-A0A7Y4KMD7-F1
#
_cell.length_a   1.000
_cell.length_b   1.000
_cell.length_c   1.000
_cell.angle_alpha   90.00
_cell.angle_beta   90.00
_cell.angle_gamma   90.00
#
_symmetry.space_group_name_H-M   'P 1'
#
loop_
_entity.id
_entity.type
_entity.pdbx_description
1 polymer ?
#
loop_
_entity_poly.entity_id
_entity_poly.type
_entity_poly.pdbx_seq_one_letter_code
_entity_poly.pdbx_strand_id
1 'polypeptide(L)'
;MFSAPAPGRDPARSRLPSREDALPRAADLARRVSALLGLPVHLRLTDNRATLVSFRRLADGVRLRLHHLFLDAPDPVVRALALYVAGDTAAREVLEAFSHAHHGQVRRERRPGAPLRTRGRCFDLKAVHARLDATYFDGRVQGVEVGWARRPARRTRRT
;
A
#
# COMPACT_ATOMS: atom_id res chain seq x y z
N MET A 1 -32.22 -30.58 -4.37
CA MET A 1 -31.98 -29.14 -4.67
C MET A 1 -31.24 -28.52 -3.49
N PHE A 2 -29.91 -28.43 -3.54
CA PHE A 2 -29.14 -27.70 -2.53
C PHE A 2 -28.66 -26.40 -3.18
N SER A 3 -29.28 -25.28 -2.80
CA SER A 3 -28.82 -23.96 -3.18
C SER A 3 -27.62 -23.62 -2.30
N ALA A 4 -26.42 -23.58 -2.88
CA ALA A 4 -25.25 -23.05 -2.19
C ALA A 4 -25.47 -21.56 -1.90
N PRO A 5 -25.14 -21.05 -0.70
CA PRO A 5 -25.19 -19.63 -0.46
C PRO A 5 -24.09 -18.95 -1.30
N ALA A 6 -24.52 -18.01 -2.14
CA ALA A 6 -23.78 -16.81 -2.50
C ALA A 6 -22.62 -16.51 -1.53
N PRO A 7 -21.31 -16.69 -1.80
CA PRO A 7 -20.33 -16.10 -0.90
C PRO A 7 -20.58 -14.60 -0.95
N GLY A 8 -21.05 -14.06 0.19
CA GLY A 8 -21.37 -12.67 0.36
C GLY A 8 -20.21 -11.86 -0.20
N ARG A 9 -20.47 -11.11 -1.27
CA ARG A 9 -19.53 -10.15 -1.81
C ARG A 9 -19.45 -9.05 -0.76
N ASP A 10 -18.66 -9.26 0.27
CA ASP A 10 -18.38 -8.27 1.30
C ASP A 10 -17.89 -7.04 0.53
N PRO A 11 -18.72 -5.99 0.41
CA PRO A 11 -18.38 -4.86 -0.43
C PRO A 11 -17.12 -4.33 0.20
N ALA A 12 -15.99 -4.49 -0.47
CA ALA A 12 -14.69 -4.09 0.02
C ALA A 12 -14.83 -2.62 0.41
N ARG A 13 -15.11 -2.37 1.70
CA ARG A 13 -15.32 -1.04 2.23
C ARG A 13 -14.11 -0.28 1.74
N SER A 14 -14.30 0.88 1.12
CA SER A 14 -13.17 1.79 1.03
C SER A 14 -12.74 2.05 2.46
N ARG A 15 -11.75 1.29 2.94
CA ARG A 15 -11.19 1.40 4.29
C ARG A 15 -10.34 2.65 4.42
N LEU A 16 -10.05 3.32 3.30
CA LEU A 16 -9.67 4.71 3.32
C LEU A 16 -10.88 5.53 3.78
N PRO A 17 -10.76 6.34 4.84
CA PRO A 17 -11.80 7.29 5.21
C PRO A 17 -12.22 8.11 3.99
N SER A 18 -13.48 8.56 3.99
CA SER A 18 -13.97 9.41 2.92
C SER A 18 -13.01 10.59 2.75
N ARG A 19 -12.88 11.10 1.52
CA ARG A 19 -11.97 12.22 1.27
C ARG A 19 -12.34 13.42 2.15
N GLU A 20 -13.63 13.64 2.37
CA GLU A 20 -14.17 14.70 3.21
C GLU A 20 -13.72 14.56 4.67
N ASP A 21 -13.74 13.35 5.23
CA ASP A 21 -13.28 13.10 6.61
C ASP A 21 -11.76 13.14 6.75
N ALA A 22 -11.05 12.62 5.73
CA ALA A 22 -9.61 12.42 5.78
C ALA A 22 -8.83 13.73 5.59
N LEU A 23 -9.34 14.65 4.78
CA LEU A 23 -8.64 15.87 4.40
C LEU A 23 -8.34 16.79 5.60
N PRO A 24 -9.31 17.12 6.48
CA PRO A 24 -9.04 17.99 7.64
C PRO A 24 -7.99 17.39 8.58
N ARG A 25 -8.11 16.09 8.89
CA ARG A 25 -7.19 15.38 9.78
C ARG A 25 -5.78 15.27 9.18
N ALA A 26 -5.70 15.01 7.88
CA ALA A 26 -4.43 15.00 7.15
C ALA A 26 -3.77 16.37 7.15
N ALA A 27 -4.55 17.44 6.94
CA ALA A 27 -4.04 18.81 6.98
C ALA A 27 -3.54 19.17 8.39
N ASP A 28 -4.28 18.80 9.43
CA ASP A 28 -3.86 19.00 10.82
C ASP A 28 -2.54 18.27 11.13
N LEU A 29 -2.46 16.98 10.81
CA LEU A 29 -1.26 16.19 11.01
C LEU A 29 -0.06 16.77 10.23
N ALA A 30 -0.27 17.17 8.98
CA ALA A 30 0.77 17.78 8.17
C ALA A 30 1.29 19.08 8.80
N ARG A 31 0.40 19.93 9.33
CA ARG A 31 0.78 21.16 10.06
C ARG A 31 1.57 20.83 11.32
N ARG A 32 1.12 19.88 12.13
CA ARG A 32 1.82 19.49 13.38
C ARG A 32 3.22 18.95 13.10
N VAL A 33 3.37 18.07 12.11
CA VAL A 33 4.69 17.57 11.69
C VAL A 33 5.55 18.68 11.08
N SER A 34 4.98 19.56 10.27
CA SER A 34 5.69 20.70 9.67
C SER A 34 6.21 21.67 10.73
N ALA A 35 5.42 21.96 11.76
CA ALA A 35 5.82 22.81 12.88
C ALA A 35 7.01 22.20 13.66
N LEU A 36 7.00 20.88 13.88
CA LEU A 36 8.09 20.17 14.55
C LEU A 36 9.38 20.12 13.70
N LEU A 37 9.25 20.03 12.38
CA LEU A 37 10.38 19.96 11.45
C LEU A 37 10.94 21.33 11.05
N GLY A 38 10.16 22.40 11.19
CA GLY A 38 10.52 23.74 10.69
C GLY A 38 10.55 23.85 9.16
N LEU A 39 9.91 22.93 8.43
CA LEU A 39 9.89 22.92 6.96
C LEU A 39 8.55 22.42 6.40
N PRO A 40 8.17 22.81 5.17
CA PRO A 40 6.91 22.40 4.56
C PRO A 40 6.77 20.88 4.40
N VAL A 41 5.59 20.35 4.76
CA VAL A 41 5.26 18.92 4.63
C VAL A 41 4.09 18.71 3.67
N HIS A 42 4.36 18.02 2.57
CA HIS A 42 3.34 17.56 1.63
C HIS A 42 2.92 16.13 1.95
N LEU A 43 1.82 15.98 2.69
CA LEU A 43 1.29 14.69 3.10
C LEU A 43 0.50 13.99 1.99
N ARG A 44 0.75 12.69 1.80
CA ARG A 44 0.00 11.80 0.91
C ARG A 44 -0.47 10.57 1.67
N LEU A 45 -1.77 10.44 1.85
CA LEU A 45 -2.39 9.27 2.48
C LEU A 45 -2.40 8.06 1.56
N THR A 46 -2.20 6.88 2.14
CA THR A 46 -2.23 5.60 1.44
C THR A 46 -2.85 4.48 2.26
N ASP A 47 -3.19 3.39 1.57
CA ASP A 47 -3.67 2.11 2.12
C ASP A 47 -2.69 0.99 1.72
N ASN A 48 -1.40 1.24 1.96
CA ASN A 48 -0.29 0.34 1.68
C ASN A 48 -0.20 -0.77 2.73
N ARG A 49 0.13 -2.00 2.33
CA ARG A 49 0.25 -3.13 3.28
C ARG A 49 1.61 -3.33 3.93
N ALA A 50 2.68 -2.74 3.38
CA ALA A 50 4.06 -3.06 3.74
C ALA A 50 4.84 -1.83 4.20
N THR A 51 4.87 -0.78 3.37
CA THR A 51 5.49 0.50 3.74
C THR A 51 4.41 1.48 4.14
N LEU A 52 4.25 1.63 5.46
CA LEU A 52 3.23 2.47 6.08
C LEU A 52 3.67 3.93 6.20
N VAL A 53 4.97 4.15 6.39
CA VAL A 53 5.58 5.48 6.44
C VAL A 53 6.76 5.50 5.47
N SER A 54 6.85 6.53 4.64
CA SER A 54 8.02 6.80 3.81
C SER A 54 8.06 8.27 3.46
N PHE A 55 9.24 8.83 3.19
CA PHE A 55 9.35 10.22 2.81
C PHE A 55 10.40 10.42 1.72
N ARG A 56 10.34 11.61 1.11
CA ARG A 56 11.35 12.09 0.17
C ARG A 56 11.62 13.56 0.46
N ARG A 57 12.90 13.92 0.55
CA ARG A 57 13.34 15.32 0.59
C ARG A 57 13.18 15.96 -0.79
N LEU A 58 12.61 17.16 -0.80
CA LEU A 58 12.45 18.04 -1.95
C LEU A 58 13.33 19.29 -1.73
N ALA A 59 13.44 20.16 -2.73
CA ALA A 59 14.18 21.41 -2.60
C ALA A 59 13.54 22.37 -1.58
N ASP A 60 12.22 22.31 -1.45
CA ASP A 60 11.36 23.24 -0.70
C ASP A 60 10.66 22.57 0.50
N GLY A 61 11.03 21.33 0.85
CA GLY A 61 10.44 20.63 1.99
C GLY A 61 10.49 19.12 1.89
N VAL A 62 9.48 18.46 2.43
CA VAL A 62 9.37 17.00 2.46
C VAL A 62 8.04 16.54 1.88
N ARG A 63 8.10 15.50 1.05
CA ARG A 63 6.92 14.72 0.69
C ARG A 63 6.82 13.51 1.61
N LEU A 64 5.84 13.53 2.51
CA LEU A 64 5.57 12.44 3.45
C LEU A 64 4.44 11.58 2.91
N ARG A 65 4.68 10.29 2.76
CA ARG A 65 3.68 9.29 2.39
C ARG A 65 3.37 8.45 3.62
N LEU A 66 2.11 8.47 4.02
CA LEU A 66 1.67 7.94 5.30
C LEU A 66 0.43 7.06 5.12
N HIS A 67 0.34 5.99 5.90
CA HIS A 67 -0.85 5.17 5.95
C HIS A 67 -1.96 5.90 6.70
N HIS A 68 -3.22 5.73 6.28
CA HIS A 68 -4.37 6.40 6.91
C HIS A 68 -4.54 6.09 8.41
N LEU A 69 -3.99 4.97 8.88
CA LEU A 69 -3.96 4.60 10.31
C LEU A 69 -3.28 5.63 11.22
N PHE A 70 -2.43 6.50 10.66
CA PHE A 70 -1.74 7.54 11.43
C PHE A 70 -2.51 8.86 11.51
N LEU A 71 -3.69 8.97 10.89
CA LEU A 71 -4.46 10.22 10.91
C LEU A 71 -4.79 10.67 12.33
N ASP A 72 -5.11 9.71 13.19
CA ASP A 72 -5.48 9.94 14.59
C ASP A 72 -4.33 9.54 15.54
N ALA A 73 -3.09 9.58 15.04
CA ALA A 73 -1.93 9.19 15.83
C ALA A 73 -1.73 10.12 17.03
N PRO A 74 -1.44 9.56 18.23
CA PRO A 74 -1.21 10.35 19.42
C PRO A 74 0.09 11.16 19.32
N ASP A 75 0.21 12.21 20.12
CA ASP A 75 1.35 13.14 20.11
C ASP A 75 2.74 12.49 20.11
N PRO A 76 3.03 11.43 20.89
CA PRO A 76 4.33 10.76 20.85
C PRO A 76 4.67 10.19 19.46
N VAL A 77 3.67 9.66 18.75
CA VAL A 77 3.83 9.09 17.41
C VAL A 77 4.02 10.20 16.38
N VAL A 78 3.34 11.35 16.55
CA VAL A 78 3.53 12.51 15.66
C VAL A 78 4.91 13.13 15.83
N ARG A 79 5.43 13.19 17.06
CA ARG A 79 6.84 13.56 17.32
C ARG A 79 7.81 12.57 16.68
N ALA A 80 7.54 11.27 16.81
CA ALA A 80 8.34 10.24 16.16
C ALA A 80 8.31 10.37 14.62
N LEU A 81 7.20 10.77 14.00
CA LEU A 81 7.16 11.05 12.55
C LEU A 81 8.12 12.17 12.16
N ALA A 82 8.15 13.27 12.93
CA ALA A 82 9.08 14.37 12.67
C ALA A 82 10.54 13.91 12.85
N LEU A 83 10.88 13.24 13.95
CA LEU A 83 12.23 12.73 14.19
C LEU A 83 12.68 11.73 13.11
N TYR A 84 11.80 10.82 12.70
CA TYR A 84 12.05 9.87 11.63
C TYR A 84 12.36 10.56 10.29
N VAL A 85 11.64 11.64 9.96
CA VAL A 85 11.91 12.45 8.77
C VAL A 85 13.24 13.23 8.91
N ALA A 86 13.58 13.67 10.12
CA ALA A 86 14.83 14.35 10.42
C ALA A 86 16.05 13.41 10.28
N GLY A 87 15.86 12.09 10.40
CA GLY A 87 16.89 11.08 10.21
C GLY A 87 17.19 10.26 11.47
N ASP A 88 16.40 10.42 12.53
CA ASP A 88 16.53 9.65 13.76
C ASP A 88 16.07 8.20 13.56
N THR A 89 16.97 7.26 13.78
CA THR A 89 16.69 5.83 13.64
C THR A 89 15.88 5.28 14.82
N ALA A 90 15.98 5.85 16.03
CA ALA A 90 15.22 5.39 17.20
C ALA A 90 13.73 5.70 17.05
N ALA A 91 13.40 6.81 16.36
CA ALA A 91 12.02 7.15 16.04
C ALA A 91 11.30 6.07 15.22
N ARG A 92 12.05 5.26 14.47
CA ARG A 92 11.50 4.15 13.69
C ARG A 92 10.82 3.12 14.58
N GLU A 93 11.39 2.80 15.74
CA GLU A 93 10.85 1.79 16.66
C GLU A 93 9.47 2.20 17.18
N VAL A 94 9.29 3.49 17.50
CA VAL A 94 7.99 4.04 17.92
C VAL A 94 6.94 3.90 16.81
N LEU A 95 7.32 4.18 15.57
CA LEU A 95 6.42 4.04 14.42
C LEU A 95 6.08 2.57 14.11
N GLU A 96 7.05 1.66 14.27
CA GLU A 96 6.85 0.22 14.09
C GLU A 96 5.96 -0.36 15.19
N ALA A 97 6.17 0.02 16.46
CA ALA A 97 5.33 -0.38 17.59
C ALA A 97 3.88 0.09 17.40
N PHE A 98 3.68 1.36 17.01
CA PHE A 98 2.34 1.87 16.70
C PHE A 98 1.69 1.10 15.54
N SER A 99 2.45 0.84 14.48
CA SER A 99 1.98 0.06 13.33
C SER A 99 1.59 -1.36 13.69
N HIS A 100 2.36 -2.01 14.57
CA HIS A 100 2.11 -3.38 15.03
C HIS A 100 0.83 -3.47 15.86
N ALA A 101 0.63 -2.54 16.80
CA ALA A 101 -0.59 -2.46 17.61
C ALA A 101 -1.85 -2.28 16.74
N HIS A 102 -1.74 -1.62 15.59
CA HIS A 102 -2.84 -1.36 14.66
C HIS A 102 -2.83 -2.28 13.43
N HIS A 103 -2.03 -3.36 13.44
CA HIS A 103 -1.84 -4.22 12.27
C HIS A 103 -3.14 -4.89 11.79
N GLY A 104 -4.12 -5.09 12.68
CA GLY A 104 -5.46 -5.58 12.31
C GLY A 104 -6.21 -4.67 11.32
N GLN A 105 -5.86 -3.38 11.27
CA GLN A 105 -6.44 -2.39 10.37
C GLN A 105 -5.71 -2.32 9.02
N VAL A 106 -4.51 -2.90 8.93
CA VAL A 106 -3.73 -2.98 7.70
C VAL A 106 -4.34 -4.07 6.80
N ARG A 107 -4.57 -3.73 5.54
CA ARG A 107 -5.18 -4.63 4.58
C ARG A 107 -4.33 -5.91 4.40
N ARG A 108 -4.87 -7.06 4.80
CA ARG A 108 -4.25 -8.39 4.61
C ARG A 108 -4.21 -8.81 3.15
N GLU A 109 -5.33 -8.63 2.45
CA GLU A 109 -5.47 -9.09 1.07
C GLU A 109 -5.05 -8.02 0.05
N ARG A 110 -4.48 -8.48 -1.06
CA ARG A 110 -4.22 -7.60 -2.20
C ARG A 110 -5.57 -7.28 -2.84
N ARG A 111 -5.85 -5.99 -3.10
CA ARG A 111 -6.94 -5.66 -4.01
C ARG A 111 -6.66 -6.36 -5.35
N PRO A 112 -7.60 -7.14 -5.89
CA PRO A 112 -7.43 -7.74 -7.21
C PRO A 112 -6.97 -6.64 -8.18
N GLY A 113 -5.89 -6.92 -8.90
CA GLY A 113 -5.44 -6.00 -9.94
C GLY A 113 -6.48 -5.92 -11.06
N ALA A 114 -6.23 -5.05 -12.05
CA ALA A 114 -6.93 -5.20 -13.31
C ALA A 114 -6.69 -6.64 -13.85
N PRO A 115 -7.69 -7.27 -14.50
CA PRO A 115 -7.53 -8.60 -15.07
C PRO A 115 -6.26 -8.68 -15.93
N LEU A 116 -5.50 -9.76 -15.76
CA LEU A 116 -4.26 -9.94 -16.52
C LEU A 116 -4.58 -10.17 -18.00
N ARG A 117 -3.82 -9.51 -18.88
CA ARG A 117 -3.94 -9.73 -20.33
C ARG A 117 -3.17 -10.98 -20.72
N THR A 118 -3.87 -12.07 -21.02
CA THR A 118 -3.22 -13.36 -21.35
C THR A 118 -2.78 -13.45 -22.81
N ARG A 119 -3.55 -12.85 -23.74
CA ARG A 119 -3.24 -12.82 -25.17
C ARG A 119 -2.20 -11.75 -25.49
N GLY A 120 -1.06 -12.19 -25.99
CA GLY A 120 -0.01 -11.37 -26.58
C GLY A 120 -0.13 -11.31 -28.10
N ARG A 121 0.87 -10.71 -28.75
CA ARG A 121 0.92 -10.65 -30.23
C ARG A 121 1.14 -12.02 -30.87
N CYS A 122 1.96 -12.86 -30.24
CA CYS A 122 2.35 -14.16 -30.79
C CYS A 122 1.90 -15.34 -29.92
N PHE A 123 1.72 -15.14 -28.61
CA PHE A 123 1.45 -16.22 -27.67
C PHE A 123 0.29 -15.89 -26.74
N ASP A 124 -0.56 -16.88 -26.48
CA ASP A 124 -1.59 -16.84 -25.44
C ASP A 124 -1.06 -17.54 -24.18
N LEU A 125 -0.76 -16.75 -23.14
CA LEU A 125 -0.20 -17.27 -21.90
C LEU A 125 -1.17 -18.18 -21.15
N LYS A 126 -2.49 -18.06 -21.38
CA LYS A 126 -3.47 -18.98 -20.78
C LYS A 126 -3.32 -20.38 -21.37
N ALA A 127 -3.14 -20.48 -22.69
CA ALA A 127 -2.93 -21.75 -23.38
C ALA A 127 -1.57 -22.36 -23.00
N VAL A 128 -0.52 -21.55 -22.95
CA VAL A 128 0.82 -22.01 -22.52
C VAL A 128 0.78 -22.51 -21.08
N HIS A 129 0.13 -21.78 -20.16
CA HIS A 129 -0.03 -22.20 -18.78
C HIS A 129 -0.75 -23.53 -18.66
N ALA A 130 -1.92 -23.68 -19.30
CA ALA A 130 -2.69 -24.92 -19.26
C ALA A 130 -1.89 -26.12 -19.78
N ARG A 131 -1.11 -25.94 -20.86
CA ARG A 131 -0.22 -26.98 -21.37
C ARG A 131 0.85 -27.35 -20.34
N LEU A 132 1.54 -26.37 -19.77
CA LEU A 132 2.62 -26.64 -18.80
C LEU A 132 2.09 -27.28 -17.51
N ASP A 133 0.95 -26.83 -17.01
CA ASP A 133 0.27 -27.38 -15.82
C ASP A 133 -0.08 -28.86 -16.02
N ALA A 134 -0.64 -29.21 -17.18
CA ALA A 134 -0.94 -30.60 -17.52
C ALA A 134 0.30 -31.46 -17.74
N THR A 135 1.36 -30.92 -18.37
CA THR A 135 2.55 -31.71 -18.72
C THR A 135 3.51 -31.92 -17.54
N TYR A 136 3.64 -30.93 -16.66
CA TYR A 136 4.72 -30.92 -15.65
C TYR A 136 4.24 -30.83 -14.21
N PHE A 137 2.97 -30.45 -13.97
CA PHE A 137 2.48 -30.19 -12.62
C PHE A 137 1.24 -31.00 -12.25
N ASP A 138 0.83 -31.97 -13.07
CA ASP A 138 -0.36 -32.83 -12.85
C ASP A 138 -1.64 -32.04 -12.56
N GLY A 139 -1.79 -30.85 -13.14
CA GLY A 139 -2.95 -29.99 -12.88
C GLY A 139 -2.99 -29.37 -11.48
N ARG A 140 -1.89 -29.36 -10.73
CA ARG A 140 -1.83 -28.84 -9.35
C ARG A 140 -1.71 -27.32 -9.27
N VAL A 141 -1.51 -26.62 -10.38
CA VAL A 141 -1.30 -25.15 -10.43
C VAL A 141 -2.55 -24.42 -10.94
N GLN A 142 -3.71 -25.05 -10.84
CA GLN A 142 -4.97 -24.42 -11.23
C GLN A 142 -5.33 -23.27 -10.29
N GLY A 143 -5.72 -22.13 -10.88
CA GLY A 143 -6.05 -20.90 -10.16
C GLY A 143 -4.95 -19.84 -10.13
N VAL A 144 -3.76 -20.12 -10.69
CA VAL A 144 -2.74 -19.08 -10.90
C VAL A 144 -3.08 -18.26 -12.13
N GLU A 145 -3.26 -16.95 -11.95
CA GLU A 145 -3.43 -16.02 -13.06
C GLU A 145 -2.07 -15.63 -13.67
N VAL A 146 -1.89 -15.85 -14.97
CA VAL A 146 -0.67 -15.49 -15.71
C VAL A 146 -1.04 -14.59 -16.89
N GLY A 147 -0.31 -13.49 -17.07
CA GLY A 147 -0.51 -12.62 -18.24
C GLY A 147 0.67 -11.69 -18.51
N TRP A 148 0.60 -11.00 -19.64
CA TRP A 148 1.63 -10.09 -20.11
C TRP A 148 1.66 -8.82 -19.29
N ALA A 149 2.84 -8.44 -18.82
CA ALA A 149 3.10 -7.13 -18.23
C ALA A 149 3.78 -6.22 -19.25
N ARG A 150 3.49 -4.91 -19.18
CA ARG A 150 4.34 -3.93 -19.86
C ARG A 150 5.70 -3.93 -19.18
N ARG A 151 6.78 -3.85 -19.98
CA ARG A 151 8.13 -3.69 -19.45
C ARG A 151 8.12 -2.48 -18.50
N PRO A 152 8.49 -2.66 -17.21
CA PRO A 152 8.52 -1.54 -16.30
C PRO A 152 9.53 -0.52 -16.82
N ALA A 153 9.18 0.78 -16.78
CA ALA A 153 10.14 1.83 -17.06
C ALA A 153 11.39 1.60 -16.20
N ARG A 154 12.58 1.72 -16.79
CA ARG A 154 13.86 1.43 -16.14
C ARG A 154 13.93 2.26 -14.85
N ARG A 155 13.71 1.61 -13.71
CA ARG A 155 13.75 2.27 -12.40
C ARG A 155 15.22 2.43 -12.07
N THR A 156 15.80 3.61 -12.32
CA THR A 156 17.10 3.97 -11.79
C THR A 156 17.03 3.77 -10.27
N ARG A 157 17.76 2.78 -9.76
CA ARG A 157 18.05 2.70 -8.32
C ARG A 157 18.83 3.98 -8.02
N ARG A 158 18.25 4.89 -7.24
CA ARG A 158 19.03 5.95 -6.59
C ARG A 158 19.90 5.24 -5.55
N THR A 159 21.16 5.01 -5.90
CA THR A 159 22.25 4.86 -4.94
C THR A 159 22.38 6.15 -4.13
#